data_AF-A0A6P0UZV8-F1
#
_entry.id   AF-A0A6P0UZV8-F1
#
_cell.length_a   1.000
_cell.length_b   1.000
_cell.length_c   1.000
_cell.angle_alpha   90.00
_cell.angle_beta   90.00
_cell.angle_gamma   90.00
#
_symmetry.space_group_name_H-M   'P 1'
#
loop_
_entity.id
_entity.type
_entity.pdbx_description
1 polymer ?
#
loop_
_entity_poly.entity_id
_entity_poly.type
_entity_poly.pdbx_seq_one_letter_code
_entity_poly.pdbx_strand_id
1 'polypeptide(L)' 'MATALGVKPEGKGISETAGGTVEVAFGRVNSVAAGGVEAKNIVVSINEFLDIGLLGQGFFGSYDVTIRENVIEFSPR' A
#
# COMPACT_ATOMS: atom_id res chain seq x y z
N MET A 1 -0.09 -1.51 11.42
CA MET A 1 0.93 -0.58 10.83
C MET A 1 0.56 0.90 10.93
N ALA A 2 -0.63 1.34 10.51
CA ALA A 2 -0.99 2.77 10.41
C ALA A 2 -0.75 3.61 11.68
N THR A 3 -1.08 3.08 12.85
CA THR A 3 -0.83 3.74 14.15
C THR A 3 0.65 4.01 14.41
N ALA A 4 1.52 3.04 14.09
CA ALA A 4 2.97 3.20 14.27
C ALA A 4 3.55 4.28 13.35
N LEU A 5 2.94 4.47 12.17
CA LEU A 5 3.30 5.52 11.22
C LEU A 5 2.58 6.86 11.48
N GLY A 6 1.70 6.93 12.48
CA GLY A 6 0.92 8.14 12.81
C GLY A 6 -0.08 8.54 11.73
N VAL A 7 -0.49 7.62 10.85
CA VAL A 7 -1.44 7.90 9.76
C VAL A 7 -2.83 8.12 10.35
N LYS A 8 -3.45 9.25 10.01
CA LYS A 8 -4.80 9.58 10.44
C LYS A 8 -5.82 9.20 9.36
N PRO A 9 -6.98 8.63 9.73
CA PRO A 9 -8.08 8.43 8.80
C PRO A 9 -8.58 9.76 8.23
N GLU A 10 -8.72 9.83 6.91
CA GLU A 10 -9.29 10.96 6.14
C GLU A 10 -10.70 10.64 5.62
N GLY A 11 -11.08 9.36 5.60
CA GLY A 11 -12.39 8.91 5.18
C GLY A 11 -12.51 7.38 5.20
N LYS A 12 -13.61 6.89 4.65
CA LYS A 12 -13.90 5.46 4.52
C LYS A 12 -14.31 5.12 3.09
N GLY A 13 -13.97 3.91 2.66
CA GLY A 13 -14.34 3.37 1.36
C GLY A 13 -14.61 1.88 1.44
N ILE A 14 -15.24 1.35 0.39
CA ILE A 14 -15.50 -0.07 0.24
C ILE A 14 -14.33 -0.73 -0.50
N SER A 15 -13.86 -1.87 0.02
CA SER A 15 -12.81 -2.67 -0.58
C SER A 15 -13.32 -4.10 -0.80
N GLU A 16 -13.14 -4.59 -2.03
CA GLU A 16 -13.38 -5.99 -2.37
C GLU A 16 -12.13 -6.80 -2.02
N THR A 17 -12.28 -7.81 -1.17
CA THR A 17 -11.19 -8.70 -0.77
C THR A 17 -11.54 -10.16 -1.08
N ALA A 18 -10.56 -11.04 -1.01
CA ALA A 18 -10.81 -12.48 -1.15
C ALA A 18 -11.76 -13.04 -0.07
N GLY A 19 -11.84 -12.38 1.10
CA GLY A 19 -12.77 -12.73 2.18
C GLY A 19 -14.15 -12.08 2.05
N GLY A 20 -14.38 -11.30 0.99
CA GLY A 20 -15.61 -10.53 0.76
C GLY A 20 -15.41 -9.02 0.84
N THR A 21 -16.52 -8.31 0.74
CA THR A 21 -16.59 -6.85 0.74
C THR A 21 -16.48 -6.31 2.17
N VAL A 22 -15.57 -5.36 2.39
CA VAL A 22 -15.36 -4.72 3.70
C VAL A 22 -15.26 -3.21 3.57
N GLU A 23 -15.73 -2.49 4.60
CA GLU A 23 -15.48 -1.06 4.73
C GLU A 23 -14.10 -0.84 5.39
N VAL A 24 -13.26 -0.01 4.78
CA VAL A 24 -11.93 0.32 5.29
C VAL A 24 -11.78 1.84 5.41
N ALA A 25 -11.08 2.28 6.45
CA ALA A 25 -10.62 3.66 6.50
C ALA A 25 -9.46 3.86 5.51
N PHE A 26 -9.28 5.07 5.01
CA PHE A 26 -8.09 5.45 4.25
C PHE A 26 -7.47 6.71 4.84
N GLY A 27 -6.17 6.85 4.63
CA GLY A 27 -5.39 8.01 5.02
C GLY A 27 -4.20 8.19 4.08
N ARG A 28 -3.28 9.07 4.44
CA ARG A 28 -2.18 9.47 3.58
C ARG A 28 -0.83 9.31 4.25
N VAL A 29 0.15 8.85 3.48
CA VAL A 29 1.56 8.80 3.88
C VAL A 29 2.36 9.73 2.99
N ASN A 30 3.30 10.46 3.59
CA ASN A 30 4.11 11.45 2.87
C ASN A 30 5.02 10.79 1.82
N SER A 31 5.64 9.67 2.15
CA SER A 31 6.39 8.85 1.22
C SER A 31 6.46 7.38 1.66
N VAL A 32 6.72 6.52 0.70
CA VAL A 32 7.06 5.11 0.88
C VAL A 32 8.28 4.86 0.01
N ALA A 33 9.29 4.18 0.56
CA ALA A 33 10.50 3.82 -0.17
C ALA A 33 10.80 2.33 -0.01
N ALA A 34 11.11 1.67 -1.12
CA ALA A 34 11.48 0.25 -1.16
C ALA A 34 12.33 -0.03 -2.41
N GLY A 35 13.38 -0.84 -2.28
CA GLY A 35 14.20 -1.28 -3.43
C GLY A 35 14.81 -0.13 -4.25
N GLY A 36 15.15 0.99 -3.63
CA GLY A 36 15.70 2.18 -4.31
C GLY A 36 14.67 3.06 -5.01
N VAL A 37 13.38 2.71 -4.93
CA VAL A 37 12.26 3.50 -5.45
C VAL A 37 11.57 4.25 -4.31
N GLU A 38 11.14 5.48 -4.60
CA GLU A 38 10.32 6.30 -3.69
C GLU A 38 9.03 6.72 -4.39
N ALA A 39 7.89 6.52 -3.73
CA ALA A 39 6.61 7.09 -4.12
C ALA A 39 6.13 8.04 -3.02
N LYS A 40 5.59 9.19 -3.44
CA LYS A 40 5.23 10.31 -2.54
C LYS A 40 3.74 10.51 -2.50
N ASN A 41 3.26 11.01 -1.37
CA ASN A 41 1.89 11.45 -1.18
C ASN A 41 0.84 10.37 -1.51
N ILE A 42 1.05 9.16 -0.99
CA ILE A 42 0.25 7.97 -1.34
C ILE A 42 -0.95 7.87 -0.41
N VAL A 43 -2.12 7.56 -0.99
CA VAL A 43 -3.30 7.16 -0.23
C VAL A 43 -3.20 5.68 0.11
N VAL A 44 -3.38 5.33 1.37
CA VAL A 44 -3.31 3.96 1.88
C VAL A 44 -4.60 3.60 2.59
N SER A 45 -5.02 2.34 2.48
CA SER A 45 -6.07 1.78 3.32
C SER A 45 -5.51 1.43 4.70
N ILE A 46 -6.35 1.59 5.72
CA ILE A 46 -6.06 1.23 7.10
C ILE A 46 -6.95 0.05 7.45
N ASN A 47 -6.33 -1.10 7.69
CA ASN A 47 -7.01 -2.33 8.09
C ASN A 47 -6.56 -2.69 9.51
N GLU A 48 -7.51 -2.85 10.42
CA GLU A 48 -7.26 -3.18 11.83
C GLU A 48 -7.07 -4.68 12.09
N PHE A 49 -7.39 -5.52 11.11
CA PHE A 49 -7.32 -6.99 11.19
C PHE A 49 -6.04 -7.56 10.57
N LEU A 50 -5.17 -6.72 9.99
CA LEU A 50 -3.91 -7.13 9.39
C LEU A 50 -2.72 -6.60 10.20
N ASP A 51 -1.88 -7.53 10.64
CA ASP A 51 -0.64 -7.20 11.36
C ASP A 51 0.46 -6.67 10.42
N ILE A 52 0.32 -6.90 9.10
CA ILE A 52 1.25 -6.47 8.06
C ILE A 52 0.64 -5.40 7.16
N GLY A 53 1.49 -4.52 6.62
CA GLY A 53 1.11 -3.62 5.54
C GLY A 53 1.15 -4.33 4.19
N LEU A 54 0.21 -4.02 3.31
CA LEU A 54 0.18 -4.53 1.94
C LEU A 54 0.56 -3.43 0.97
N LEU A 55 1.56 -3.70 0.12
CA LEU A 55 1.89 -2.84 -1.01
C LEU A 55 1.20 -3.35 -2.27
N GLY A 56 0.56 -2.44 -2.99
CA GLY A 56 -0.17 -2.75 -4.21
C GLY A 56 0.09 -1.73 -5.31
N GLN A 57 -0.83 -1.65 -6.27
CA GLN A 57 -0.69 -0.80 -7.46
C GLN A 57 -0.52 0.69 -7.16
N GLY A 58 -1.01 1.18 -6.01
CA GLY A 58 -0.77 2.56 -5.58
C GLY A 58 0.72 2.91 -5.36
N PHE A 59 1.58 1.91 -5.16
CA PHE A 59 3.04 2.06 -5.11
C PHE A 59 3.70 1.62 -6.42
N PHE A 60 3.29 0.46 -6.96
CA PHE A 60 3.96 -0.16 -8.12
C PHE A 60 3.52 0.38 -9.49
N GLY A 61 2.46 1.18 -9.59
CA GLY A 61 1.79 1.47 -10.88
C GLY A 61 2.65 2.15 -11.96
N SER A 62 3.77 2.76 -11.58
CA SER A 62 4.76 3.36 -12.49
C SER A 62 5.87 2.40 -12.94
N TYR A 63 5.81 1.13 -12.51
CA TYR A 63 6.84 0.13 -12.75
C TYR A 63 6.24 -1.16 -13.29
N ASP A 64 6.96 -1.80 -14.19
CA ASP A 64 6.82 -3.23 -14.44
C ASP A 64 7.52 -3.98 -13.29
N VAL A 65 6.76 -4.84 -12.61
CA VAL A 65 7.24 -5.59 -11.45
C VAL A 65 7.48 -7.05 -11.83
N THR A 66 8.69 -7.54 -11.63
CA THR A 66 9.04 -8.96 -11.80
C THR A 66 9.33 -9.58 -10.45
N ILE A 67 8.61 -10.65 -10.11
CA ILE A 67 8.82 -11.43 -8.89
C ILE A 67 9.64 -12.68 -9.25
N ARG A 68 10.85 -12.78 -8.73
CA ARG A 68 11.70 -13.99 -8.80
C ARG A 68 11.69 -14.69 -7.45
N GLU A 69 12.36 -15.84 -7.37
CA GLU A 69 12.43 -16.65 -6.16
C GLU A 69 12.89 -15.85 -4.93
N ASN A 70 13.91 -15.00 -5.08
CA ASN A 70 14.55 -14.30 -3.96
C ASN A 70 14.66 -12.78 -4.15
N VAL A 71 14.08 -12.24 -5.23
CA VAL A 71 14.21 -10.81 -5.56
C VAL A 71 12.96 -10.31 -6.27
N ILE A 72 12.61 -9.06 -5.98
CA ILE A 72 11.61 -8.30 -6.72
C ILE A 72 12.36 -7.23 -7.50
N GLU A 73 12.16 -7.21 -8.81
CA GLU A 73 12.77 -6.24 -9.72
C GLU A 73 11.73 -5.21 -10.16
N PHE A 74 12.13 -3.95 -10.19
CA PHE A 74 11.32 -2.84 -10.68
C PHE A 74 11.96 -2.26 -11.94
N SER A 75 11.21 -2.21 -13.03
CA SER A 75 11.61 -1.56 -14.28
C SER A 75 10.67 -0.39 -14.55
N PRO A 76 11.16 0.84 -14.80
CA PRO A 76 10.29 1.95 -15.20
C PRO A 76 9.50 1.60 -16.47
N ARG A 77 8.23 2.04 -16.52
CA ARG A 77 7.37 1.91 -17.70
C ARG A 77 7.59 3.04 -18.70
#